data_AF-A0AAC8Z1T3-F1
#
_entry.id   AF-A0AAC8Z1T3-F1
#
_cell.length_a   1.000
_cell.length_b   1.000
_cell.length_c   1.000
_cell.angle_alpha   90.00
_cell.angle_beta   90.00
_cell.angle_gamma   90.00
#
_symmetry.space_group_name_H-M   'P 1'
#
loop_
_entity.id
_entity.type
_entity.pdbx_description
1 polymer ?
#
loop_
_entity_poly.entity_id
_entity_poly.type
_entity_poly.pdbx_seq_one_letter_code
_entity_poly.pdbx_strand_id
1 'polypeptide(L)'
;MHQPAPFRGEANASLAHILAHAIESSDKPKHQIAREVGIHRETLLRVMRGDRPIGLDEAARVLDVCGAFPRASMILALAGQEDLACEWMRSEMGEFLEDFFTALPGQLERTLGRRVEDLRPRWANGTSQLVARMLAKHIDDFANRDISMALAR
;
A
#
# COMPACT_ATOMS: atom_id res chain seq x y z
N MET A 1 -21.52 12.14 9.90
CA MET A 1 -21.68 12.20 8.43
C MET A 1 -20.29 12.09 7.83
N HIS A 2 -20.02 11.07 7.03
CA HIS A 2 -18.71 10.93 6.37
C HIS A 2 -18.83 11.65 5.02
N GLN A 3 -18.27 12.86 4.94
CA GLN A 3 -18.16 13.57 3.68
C GLN A 3 -17.00 12.94 2.90
N PRO A 4 -17.22 12.43 1.67
CA PRO A 4 -16.10 12.01 0.83
C PRO A 4 -15.32 13.26 0.42
N ALA A 5 -14.03 13.29 0.71
CA ALA A 5 -13.14 14.39 0.37
C ALA A 5 -12.98 14.51 -1.17
N PRO A 6 -12.73 15.71 -1.71
CA PRO A 6 -12.70 15.97 -3.14
C PRO A 6 -11.50 15.27 -3.82
N PHE A 7 -11.80 14.13 -4.44
CA PHE A 7 -10.87 13.10 -4.91
C PHE A 7 -9.84 13.48 -5.98
N ARG A 8 -9.86 14.70 -6.56
CA ARG A 8 -9.01 15.04 -7.73
C ARG A 8 -7.78 15.90 -7.41
N GLY A 9 -7.80 16.67 -6.33
CA GLY A 9 -6.65 17.48 -5.88
C GLY A 9 -5.81 16.77 -4.82
N GLU A 10 -6.46 16.07 -3.90
CA GLU A 10 -5.81 15.36 -2.79
C GLU A 10 -5.05 14.12 -3.27
N ALA A 11 -5.63 13.31 -4.16
CA ALA A 11 -5.00 12.07 -4.62
C ALA A 11 -3.61 12.28 -5.27
N ASN A 12 -3.46 13.29 -6.14
CA ASN A 12 -2.15 13.59 -6.73
C ASN A 12 -1.16 14.16 -5.71
N ALA A 13 -1.64 14.92 -4.71
CA ALA A 13 -0.79 15.41 -3.64
C ALA A 13 -0.31 14.27 -2.73
N SER A 14 -1.20 13.34 -2.36
CA SER A 14 -0.86 12.14 -1.60
C SER A 14 0.14 11.26 -2.35
N LEU A 15 -0.07 11.05 -3.66
CA LEU A 15 0.88 10.32 -4.50
C LEU A 15 2.23 11.05 -4.61
N ALA A 16 2.24 12.37 -4.85
CA ALA A 16 3.46 13.16 -4.89
C ALA A 16 4.26 13.04 -3.59
N HIS A 17 3.58 13.06 -2.44
CA HIS A 17 4.19 12.90 -1.13
C HIS A 17 4.90 11.56 -0.97
N ILE A 18 4.20 10.44 -1.21
CA ILE A 18 4.81 9.12 -1.06
C ILE A 18 5.91 8.85 -2.10
N LEU A 19 5.77 9.42 -3.31
CA LEU A 19 6.80 9.31 -4.36
C LEU A 19 8.04 10.10 -3.98
N ALA A 20 7.88 11.31 -3.44
CA ALA A 20 9.01 12.10 -2.93
C ALA A 20 9.74 11.32 -1.83
N HIS A 21 9.01 10.76 -0.87
CA HIS A 21 9.59 9.92 0.17
C HIS A 21 10.35 8.72 -0.40
N ALA A 22 9.74 7.95 -1.31
CA ALA A 22 10.36 6.78 -1.93
C ALA A 22 11.66 7.12 -2.67
N ILE A 23 11.66 8.23 -3.41
CA ILE A 23 12.83 8.71 -4.18
C ILE A 23 13.93 9.24 -3.26
N GLU A 24 13.58 9.95 -2.19
CA GLU A 24 14.54 10.54 -1.25
C GLU A 24 15.21 9.49 -0.36
N SER A 25 14.48 8.43 -0.04
CA SER A 25 14.97 7.31 0.75
C SER A 25 15.58 6.18 -0.09
N SER A 26 15.64 6.33 -1.41
CA SER A 26 16.30 5.37 -2.30
C SER A 26 17.80 5.61 -2.35
N ASP A 27 18.58 4.53 -2.38
CA ASP A 27 20.03 4.57 -2.61
C ASP A 27 20.41 4.98 -4.05
N LYS A 28 19.44 5.06 -4.96
CA LYS A 28 19.65 5.43 -6.36
C LYS A 28 19.61 6.95 -6.54
N PRO A 29 20.51 7.54 -7.35
CA PRO A 29 20.43 8.95 -7.67
C PRO A 29 19.20 9.23 -8.56
N LYS A 30 18.55 10.39 -8.36
CA LYS A 30 17.30 10.79 -9.04
C LYS A 30 17.34 10.69 -10.57
N HIS A 31 18.51 10.94 -11.19
CA HIS A 31 18.67 10.83 -12.64
C HIS A 31 18.63 9.38 -13.13
N GLN A 32 19.13 8.44 -12.32
CA GLN A 32 19.06 7.01 -12.59
C GLN A 32 17.63 6.50 -12.44
N ILE A 33 16.92 6.91 -11.37
CA ILE A 33 15.50 6.59 -11.18
C ILE A 33 14.68 7.07 -12.38
N ALA A 34 14.85 8.34 -12.79
CA ALA A 34 14.15 8.89 -13.96
C ALA A 34 14.39 8.07 -15.23
N ARG A 35 15.65 7.65 -15.47
CA ARG A 35 16.03 6.81 -16.61
C ARG A 35 15.35 5.44 -16.57
N GLU A 36 15.34 4.77 -15.42
CA GLU A 36 14.73 3.43 -15.25
C GLU A 36 13.19 3.49 -15.37
N VAL A 37 12.57 4.57 -14.91
CA VAL A 37 11.12 4.80 -15.05
C VAL A 37 10.73 5.19 -16.50
N GLY A 38 11.68 5.69 -17.28
CA GLY A 38 11.48 6.15 -18.66
C GLY A 38 10.94 7.58 -18.77
N ILE A 39 11.18 8.44 -17.79
CA ILE A 39 10.73 9.84 -17.78
C ILE A 39 11.91 10.82 -17.67
N HIS A 40 11.69 12.05 -18.14
CA HIS A 40 12.71 13.09 -18.02
C HIS A 40 12.96 13.46 -16.54
N ARG A 41 14.21 13.70 -16.15
CA ARG A 41 14.55 14.07 -14.76
C ARG A 41 13.74 15.26 -14.25
N GLU A 42 13.56 16.29 -15.07
CA GLU A 42 12.74 17.45 -14.69
C GLU A 42 11.26 17.09 -14.46
N THR A 43 10.75 16.12 -15.21
CA THR A 43 9.38 15.60 -14.98
C THR A 43 9.30 14.95 -13.60
N LEU A 44 10.25 14.08 -13.26
CA LEU A 44 10.31 13.44 -11.95
C LEU A 44 10.35 14.47 -10.82
N LEU A 45 11.19 15.51 -10.95
CA LEU A 45 11.31 16.57 -9.93
C LEU A 45 10.02 17.39 -9.75
N ARG A 46 9.29 17.67 -10.84
CA ARG A 46 7.99 18.34 -10.77
C ARG A 46 6.92 17.47 -10.13
N VAL A 47 6.93 16.16 -10.38
CA VAL A 47 6.03 15.21 -9.70
C VAL A 47 6.31 15.19 -8.20
N MET A 48 7.58 15.10 -7.79
CA MET A 48 7.95 15.11 -6.36
C MET A 48 7.45 16.36 -5.63
N ARG A 49 7.45 17.52 -6.28
CA ARG A 49 6.95 18.77 -5.71
C ARG A 49 5.43 18.91 -5.73
N GLY A 50 4.72 18.01 -6.41
CA GLY A 50 3.29 18.15 -6.67
C GLY A 50 2.94 19.17 -7.77
N ASP A 51 3.95 19.73 -8.46
CA ASP A 51 3.79 20.71 -9.56
C ASP A 51 3.27 20.07 -10.86
N ARG A 52 3.25 18.73 -10.90
CA ARG A 52 2.79 17.95 -12.05
C ARG A 52 2.10 16.67 -11.56
N PRO A 53 0.88 16.36 -12.05
CA PRO A 53 0.23 15.09 -11.77
C PRO A 53 0.97 13.93 -12.46
N ILE A 54 0.82 12.73 -11.92
CA ILE A 54 1.43 11.50 -12.42
C ILE A 54 0.35 10.44 -12.68
N GLY A 55 0.51 9.63 -13.73
CA GLY A 55 -0.36 8.49 -13.97
C GLY A 55 -0.08 7.35 -12.98
N LEU A 56 -1.08 6.51 -12.69
CA LEU A 56 -0.91 5.37 -11.77
C LEU A 56 0.19 4.41 -12.21
N ASP A 57 0.27 4.11 -13.51
CA ASP A 57 1.32 3.22 -14.04
C ASP A 57 2.72 3.83 -13.91
N GLU A 58 2.84 5.15 -14.08
CA GLU A 58 4.10 5.87 -13.89
C GLU A 58 4.49 5.90 -12.40
N ALA A 59 3.53 6.20 -11.52
CA ALA A 59 3.75 6.18 -10.08
C ALA A 59 4.17 4.78 -9.60
N ALA A 60 3.51 3.74 -10.10
CA ALA A 60 3.84 2.36 -9.77
C ALA A 60 5.28 2.00 -10.18
N ARG A 61 5.71 2.40 -11.39
CA ARG A 61 7.10 2.21 -11.84
C ARG A 61 8.12 2.96 -10.97
N VAL A 62 7.80 4.19 -10.56
CA VAL A 62 8.69 4.95 -9.66
C VAL A 62 8.86 4.22 -8.33
N LEU A 63 7.75 3.77 -7.73
CA LEU A 63 7.77 3.01 -6.47
C LEU A 63 8.58 1.72 -6.60
N ASP A 64 8.32 0.94 -7.65
CA ASP A 64 9.02 -0.32 -7.94
C ASP A 64 10.54 -0.11 -8.13
N VAL A 65 10.94 0.90 -8.91
CA VAL A 65 12.36 1.27 -9.09
C VAL A 65 13.04 1.69 -7.78
N CYS A 66 12.27 2.26 -6.85
CA CYS A 66 12.74 2.62 -5.50
C CYS A 66 12.68 1.45 -4.50
N GLY A 67 12.30 0.25 -4.94
CA GLY A 67 12.21 -0.97 -4.14
C GLY A 67 10.96 -1.04 -3.26
N ALA A 68 9.97 -0.19 -3.50
CA ALA A 68 8.72 -0.17 -2.76
C ALA A 68 7.66 -1.10 -3.36
N PHE A 69 6.67 -1.49 -2.54
CA PHE A 69 5.50 -2.27 -2.94
C PHE A 69 4.40 -1.37 -3.54
N PRO A 70 4.24 -1.31 -4.88
CA PRO A 70 3.56 -0.17 -5.49
C PRO A 70 2.06 -0.09 -5.19
N ARG A 71 1.33 -1.22 -5.21
CA ARG A 71 -0.12 -1.21 -4.97
C ARG A 71 -0.41 -0.90 -3.52
N ALA A 72 0.31 -1.53 -2.59
CA ALA A 72 0.17 -1.27 -1.16
C ALA A 72 0.37 0.21 -0.85
N SER A 73 1.48 0.80 -1.31
CA SER A 73 1.79 2.22 -1.09
C SER A 73 0.74 3.15 -1.70
N MET A 74 0.31 2.91 -2.95
CA MET A 74 -0.71 3.74 -3.59
C MET A 74 -2.07 3.63 -2.92
N ILE A 75 -2.52 2.43 -2.53
CA ILE A 75 -3.82 2.23 -1.86
C ILE A 75 -3.83 2.96 -0.51
N LEU A 76 -2.76 2.84 0.28
CA LEU A 76 -2.65 3.54 1.56
C LEU A 76 -2.68 5.07 1.38
N ALA A 77 -1.90 5.60 0.44
CA ALA A 77 -1.90 7.03 0.15
C ALA A 77 -3.29 7.53 -0.30
N LEU A 78 -3.94 6.82 -1.22
CA LEU A 78 -5.28 7.18 -1.71
C LEU A 78 -6.38 7.00 -0.65
N ALA A 79 -6.11 6.22 0.40
CA ALA A 79 -6.97 6.09 1.56
C ALA A 79 -6.70 7.15 2.64
N GLY A 80 -5.79 8.12 2.39
CA GLY A 80 -5.40 9.15 3.36
C GLY A 80 -4.57 8.58 4.51
N GLN A 81 -3.78 7.54 4.25
CA GLN A 81 -2.86 6.90 5.18
C GLN A 81 -1.41 7.05 4.69
N GLU A 82 -1.04 8.27 4.29
CA GLU A 82 0.28 8.57 3.73
C GLU A 82 1.42 8.21 4.68
N ASP A 83 1.26 8.45 5.99
CA ASP A 83 2.25 8.11 7.00
C ASP A 83 2.54 6.59 7.01
N LEU A 84 1.49 5.76 7.01
CA LEU A 84 1.63 4.30 6.92
C LEU A 84 2.17 3.86 5.57
N ALA A 85 1.79 4.55 4.48
CA ALA A 85 2.35 4.29 3.16
C ALA A 85 3.86 4.50 3.15
N CYS A 86 4.36 5.58 3.74
CA CYS A 86 5.79 5.86 3.88
C CYS A 86 6.49 4.89 4.81
N GLU A 87 5.89 4.55 5.95
CA GLU A 87 6.46 3.61 6.92
C GLU A 87 6.60 2.19 6.34
N TRP A 88 5.56 1.71 5.65
CA TRP A 88 5.49 0.30 5.25
C TRP A 88 5.91 0.02 3.81
N MET A 89 6.17 1.04 2.97
CA MET A 89 6.42 0.83 1.54
C MET A 89 7.55 -0.15 1.21
N ARG A 90 8.50 -0.40 2.13
CA ARG A 90 9.60 -1.36 1.96
C ARG A 90 9.71 -2.37 3.11
N SER A 91 8.64 -2.56 3.87
CA SER A 91 8.61 -3.51 5.00
C SER A 91 7.87 -4.79 4.63
N GLU A 92 8.01 -5.82 5.47
CA GLU A 92 7.23 -7.06 5.36
C GLU A 92 5.72 -6.78 5.43
N MET A 93 5.29 -5.72 6.12
CA MET A 93 3.89 -5.29 6.13
C MET A 93 3.45 -4.75 4.76
N GLY A 94 4.32 -4.01 4.07
CA GLY A 94 4.07 -3.57 2.69
C GLY A 94 3.96 -4.74 1.71
N GLU A 95 4.87 -5.70 1.81
CA GLU A 95 4.85 -6.93 1.01
C GLU A 95 3.56 -7.72 1.25
N PHE A 96 3.23 -7.94 2.53
CA PHE A 96 1.99 -8.60 2.93
C PHE A 96 0.77 -7.91 2.33
N LEU A 97 0.69 -6.57 2.39
CA LEU A 97 -0.44 -5.81 1.84
C LEU A 97 -0.51 -5.90 0.31
N GLU A 98 0.62 -5.93 -0.39
CA GLU A 98 0.70 -6.07 -1.85
C GLU A 98 0.00 -7.37 -2.31
N ASP A 99 0.33 -8.48 -1.66
CA ASP A 99 -0.26 -9.79 -1.92
C ASP A 99 -1.70 -9.88 -1.41
N PHE A 100 -1.95 -9.34 -0.21
CA PHE A 100 -3.27 -9.38 0.41
C PHE A 100 -4.30 -8.62 -0.44
N PHE A 101 -4.00 -7.42 -0.93
CA PHE A 101 -4.91 -6.66 -1.80
C PHE A 101 -5.14 -7.35 -3.14
N THR A 102 -4.14 -8.08 -3.65
CA THR A 102 -4.27 -8.85 -4.90
C THR A 102 -5.17 -10.07 -4.71
N ALA A 103 -5.04 -10.78 -3.60
CA ALA A 103 -5.77 -12.01 -3.34
C ALA A 103 -7.18 -11.80 -2.76
N LEU A 104 -7.37 -10.79 -1.90
CA LEU A 104 -8.58 -10.62 -1.10
C LEU A 104 -9.87 -10.55 -1.93
N PRO A 105 -9.97 -9.79 -3.03
CA PRO A 105 -11.20 -9.73 -3.82
C PRO A 105 -11.66 -11.11 -4.30
N GLY A 106 -10.73 -11.93 -4.82
CA GLY A 106 -11.03 -13.28 -5.27
C GLY A 106 -11.42 -14.23 -4.12
N GLN A 107 -10.81 -14.07 -2.94
CA GLN A 107 -11.19 -14.86 -1.76
C GLN A 107 -12.57 -14.45 -1.23
N LEU A 108 -12.90 -13.16 -1.25
CA LEU A 108 -14.21 -12.65 -0.85
C LEU A 108 -15.31 -13.17 -1.78
N GLU A 109 -15.11 -13.10 -3.10
CA GLU A 109 -16.08 -13.60 -4.08
C GLU A 109 -16.37 -15.09 -3.86
N ARG A 110 -15.32 -15.92 -3.74
CA ARG A 110 -15.47 -17.37 -3.51
C ARG A 110 -16.14 -17.70 -2.18
N THR A 111 -15.79 -16.98 -1.11
CA THR A 111 -16.25 -17.29 0.24
C THR A 111 -17.66 -16.78 0.51
N LEU A 112 -17.99 -15.58 0.04
CA LEU A 112 -19.31 -14.98 0.23
C LEU A 112 -20.31 -15.52 -0.78
N GLY A 113 -19.89 -15.76 -2.03
CA GLY A 113 -20.77 -16.18 -3.11
C GLY A 113 -22.00 -15.27 -3.20
N ARG A 114 -23.20 -15.87 -3.17
CA ARG A 114 -24.48 -15.14 -3.21
C ARG A 114 -24.69 -14.18 -2.02
N ARG A 115 -24.02 -14.41 -0.89
CA ARG A 115 -24.15 -13.55 0.31
C ARG A 115 -23.47 -12.19 0.16
N VAL A 116 -22.79 -11.92 -0.95
CA VAL A 116 -22.24 -10.59 -1.22
C VAL A 116 -23.33 -9.51 -1.20
N GLU A 117 -24.57 -9.86 -1.57
CA GLU A 117 -25.74 -8.97 -1.54
C GLU A 117 -26.17 -8.58 -0.11
N ASP A 118 -25.78 -9.37 0.89
CA ASP A 118 -26.06 -9.11 2.30
C ASP A 118 -25.05 -8.12 2.93
N LEU A 119 -23.95 -7.81 2.24
CA LEU A 119 -22.91 -6.93 2.77
C LEU A 119 -23.48 -5.52 3.04
N ARG A 120 -23.11 -4.93 4.18
CA ARG A 120 -23.52 -3.57 4.54
C ARG A 120 -22.27 -2.70 4.70
N PRO A 121 -22.15 -1.57 3.99
CA PRO A 121 -20.97 -0.69 4.06
C PRO A 121 -20.61 -0.25 5.48
N ARG A 122 -21.61 -0.03 6.34
CA ARG A 122 -21.42 0.34 7.76
C ARG A 122 -20.62 -0.68 8.58
N TRP A 123 -20.45 -1.90 8.10
CA TRP A 123 -19.67 -2.93 8.78
C TRP A 123 -18.17 -2.82 8.55
N ALA A 124 -17.71 -2.04 7.56
CA ALA A 124 -16.30 -1.98 7.14
C ALA A 124 -15.32 -1.80 8.32
N ASN A 125 -15.57 -0.83 9.19
CA ASN A 125 -14.70 -0.56 10.34
C ASN A 125 -14.71 -1.68 11.40
N GLY A 126 -15.85 -2.32 11.62
CA GLY A 126 -15.94 -3.46 12.55
C GLY A 126 -15.24 -4.69 11.98
N THR A 127 -15.40 -4.93 10.68
CA THR A 127 -14.75 -6.04 9.96
C THR A 127 -13.24 -5.85 9.86
N SER A 128 -12.74 -4.63 9.62
CA SER A 128 -11.29 -4.38 9.61
C SER A 128 -10.65 -4.67 10.97
N GLN A 129 -11.34 -4.33 12.07
CA GLN A 129 -10.89 -4.68 13.42
C GLN A 129 -10.90 -6.20 13.67
N LEU A 130 -11.87 -6.94 13.12
CA LEU A 130 -11.89 -8.40 13.19
C LEU A 130 -10.71 -9.02 12.41
N VAL A 131 -10.42 -8.52 11.21
CA VAL A 131 -9.27 -8.95 10.41
C VAL A 131 -7.96 -8.68 11.17
N ALA A 132 -7.78 -7.49 11.75
CA ALA A 132 -6.61 -7.16 12.54
C ALA A 132 -6.42 -8.11 13.74
N ARG A 133 -7.48 -8.41 14.49
CA ARG A 133 -7.43 -9.39 15.59
C ARG A 133 -7.09 -10.79 15.12
N MET A 134 -7.62 -11.21 13.97
CA MET A 134 -7.32 -12.51 13.39
C MET A 134 -5.85 -12.63 12.98
N LEU A 135 -5.28 -11.58 12.38
CA LEU A 135 -3.85 -11.54 12.04
C LEU A 135 -2.97 -11.61 13.30
N ALA A 136 -3.30 -10.81 14.33
CA ALA A 136 -2.57 -10.85 15.60
C ALA A 136 -2.57 -12.26 16.21
N LYS A 137 -3.74 -12.91 16.26
CA LYS A 137 -3.85 -14.28 16.75
C LYS A 137 -3.02 -15.27 15.91
N HIS A 138 -3.03 -15.15 14.58
CA HIS A 138 -2.19 -16.01 13.74
C HIS A 138 -0.70 -15.85 14.05
N ILE A 139 -0.23 -14.61 14.23
CA ILE A 139 1.16 -14.33 14.61
C ILE A 139 1.50 -15.03 15.94
N ASP A 140 0.64 -14.87 16.95
CA ASP A 140 0.83 -15.52 18.26
C ASP A 140 0.83 -17.05 18.15
N ASP A 141 -0.08 -17.62 17.36
CA ASP A 141 -0.18 -19.08 17.13
C ASP A 141 1.07 -19.63 16.43
N PHE A 142 1.64 -18.89 15.46
CA PHE A 142 2.90 -19.27 14.81
C PHE A 142 4.09 -19.18 15.77
N ALA A 143 4.22 -18.09 16.52
CA ALA A 143 5.30 -17.92 17.49
C ALA A 143 5.29 -19.03 18.55
N ASN A 144 4.12 -19.41 19.06
CA ASN A 144 3.98 -20.50 20.03
C ASN A 144 4.38 -21.87 19.46
N ARG A 145 4.11 -22.11 18.16
CA ARG A 145 4.53 -23.34 17.47
C ARG A 145 6.04 -23.40 17.30
N ASP A 146 6.67 -22.31 16.91
CA ASP A 146 8.12 -22.24 16.75
C ASP A 146 8.85 -22.48 18.07
N ILE A 147 8.36 -21.89 19.17
CA ILE A 147 8.88 -22.13 20.52
C ILE A 147 8.73 -23.61 20.89
N SER A 148 7.56 -24.20 20.65
CA SER A 148 7.31 -25.61 20.94
C SER A 148 8.22 -26.55 20.14
N MET A 149 8.50 -26.22 18.88
CA MET A 149 9.42 -26.98 18.02
C MET A 149 10.89 -26.82 18.43
N ALA A 150 11.28 -25.65 18.93
CA ALA A 150 12.63 -25.41 19.43
C ALA A 150 12.90 -26.13 20.76
N LEU A 151 11.90 -26.22 21.64
CA LEU A 151 11.99 -26.91 22.94
C LEU A 151 11.94 -28.45 22.84
N ALA A 152 11.49 -28.99 21.70
CA ALA A 152 11.42 -30.43 21.43
C ALA A 152 12.70 -31.02 20.79
N ARG A 153 13.72 -30.19 20.53
CA ARG A 153 15.05 -30.60 20.04
C ARG A 153 16.07 -30.63 21.17
#